data_AF-L0NDB8-F1
#
_entry.id   AF-L0NDB8-F1
#
_cell.length_a   1.000
_cell.length_b   1.000
_cell.length_c   1.000
_cell.angle_alpha   90.00
_cell.angle_beta   90.00
_cell.angle_gamma   90.00
#
_symmetry.space_group_name_H-M   'P 1'
#
loop_
_entity.id
_entity.type
_entity.pdbx_description
1 polymer ?
#
loop_
_entity_poly.entity_id
_entity_poly.type
_entity_poly.pdbx_seq_one_letter_code
_entity_poly.pdbx_strand_id
1 'polypeptide(L)'
;MSGRTPCINPKCRRTADAAKFPDEMICGKCFKALPQQLREDFKFAWRQYRKWDRRRMKTTDELKLQKVHSVMGMWGRRIDATWVEIKKHLTADEKPEGLDAFLEEMGL
;
A
#
# COMPACT_ATOMS: atom_id res chain seq x y z
N MET A 1 -21.91 13.19 5.46
CA MET A 1 -20.51 12.75 5.60
C MET A 1 -19.78 13.19 4.35
N SER A 2 -18.65 13.90 4.47
CA SER A 2 -17.91 14.43 3.31
C SER A 2 -17.54 13.27 2.38
N GLY A 3 -18.07 13.22 1.16
CA GLY A 3 -17.84 12.15 0.18
C GLY A 3 -16.41 12.08 -0.37
N ARG A 4 -15.42 12.19 0.52
CA ARG A 4 -13.99 12.19 0.21
C ARG A 4 -13.25 11.26 1.15
N THR A 5 -12.35 10.46 0.60
CA THR A 5 -11.50 9.53 1.35
C THR A 5 -10.12 10.15 1.53
N PRO A 6 -9.64 10.30 2.79
CA PRO A 6 -8.33 10.88 3.05
C PRO A 6 -7.19 9.91 2.73
N CYS A 7 -6.03 10.47 2.41
CA CYS A 7 -4.81 9.71 2.27
C CYS A 7 -4.42 9.05 3.60
N ILE A 8 -4.02 7.78 3.58
CA ILE A 8 -3.61 7.00 4.78
C ILE A 8 -2.41 7.57 5.52
N ASN A 9 -1.63 8.46 4.90
CA ASN A 9 -0.56 9.16 5.58
C ASN A 9 -1.19 10.28 6.46
N PRO A 10 -1.08 10.20 7.80
CA PRO A 10 -1.72 11.17 8.70
C PRO A 10 -1.18 12.60 8.53
N LYS A 11 0.06 12.76 8.06
CA LYS A 11 0.69 14.05 7.76
C LYS A 11 0.25 14.62 6.40
N CYS A 12 -0.50 13.85 5.61
CA CYS A 12 -1.01 14.24 4.30
C CYS A 12 -2.47 14.71 4.36
N ARG A 13 -2.77 15.89 3.80
CA ARG A 13 -4.13 16.42 3.71
C ARG A 13 -4.83 16.14 2.38
N ARG A 14 -4.25 15.29 1.52
CA ARG A 14 -4.85 14.96 0.22
C ARG A 14 -6.02 14.01 0.41
N THR A 15 -7.06 14.22 -0.37
CA THR A 15 -8.29 13.43 -0.34
C THR A 15 -8.70 13.09 -1.77
N ALA A 16 -9.29 11.92 -1.97
CA ALA A 16 -9.89 11.49 -3.22
C ALA A 16 -11.41 11.38 -3.08
N ASP A 17 -12.12 11.23 -4.20
CA ASP A 17 -13.56 10.95 -4.21
C ASP A 17 -13.84 9.58 -3.59
N ALA A 18 -14.72 9.53 -2.58
CA ALA A 18 -15.06 8.30 -1.88
C ALA A 18 -15.77 7.28 -2.78
N ALA A 19 -16.46 7.72 -3.85
CA ALA A 19 -17.07 6.81 -4.82
C ALA A 19 -16.01 5.98 -5.58
N LYS A 20 -14.77 6.49 -5.70
CA LYS A 20 -13.66 5.79 -6.37
C LYS A 20 -12.78 5.02 -5.39
N PHE A 21 -12.72 5.46 -4.14
CA PHE A 21 -11.88 4.89 -3.10
C PHE A 21 -12.67 4.80 -1.79
N PRO A 22 -13.55 3.81 -1.62
CA PRO A 22 -14.49 3.79 -0.48
C PRO A 22 -13.79 3.60 0.88
N ASP A 23 -12.69 2.84 0.92
CA ASP A 23 -12.06 2.43 2.17
C ASP A 23 -10.80 3.25 2.48
N GLU A 24 -9.67 2.83 1.91
CA GLU A 24 -8.36 3.42 2.16
C GLU A 24 -7.72 3.85 0.83
N MET A 25 -6.97 4.96 0.85
CA MET A 25 -6.22 5.43 -0.32
C MET A 25 -4.85 5.97 0.06
N ILE A 26 -3.85 5.75 -0.79
CA ILE A 26 -2.55 6.44 -0.70
C ILE A 26 -2.38 7.38 -1.89
N CYS A 27 -2.05 8.64 -1.62
CA CYS A 27 -1.92 9.61 -2.71
C CYS A 27 -0.61 9.37 -3.48
N GLY A 28 -0.56 9.78 -4.74
CA GLY A 28 0.64 9.60 -5.56
C GLY A 28 1.91 10.26 -5.00
N LYS A 29 1.78 11.33 -4.20
CA LYS A 29 2.93 11.98 -3.53
C LYS A 29 3.49 11.08 -2.42
N CYS A 30 2.63 10.66 -1.48
CA CYS A 30 3.04 9.77 -0.38
C CYS A 30 3.52 8.42 -0.91
N PHE A 31 2.87 7.88 -1.93
CA PHE A 31 3.32 6.64 -2.55
C PHE A 31 4.70 6.76 -3.19
N LYS A 32 5.05 7.90 -3.80
CA LYS A 32 6.39 8.14 -4.37
C LYS A 32 7.47 8.35 -3.31
N ALA A 33 7.10 8.79 -2.10
CA ALA A 33 8.02 9.00 -0.99
C ALA A 33 8.44 7.69 -0.29
N LEU A 34 7.73 6.59 -0.53
CA LEU A 34 8.08 5.28 0.01
C LEU A 34 9.42 4.76 -0.55
N PRO A 35 10.11 3.88 0.20
CA PRO A 35 11.30 3.18 -0.28
C PRO A 35 11.06 2.53 -1.64
N GLN A 36 12.04 2.62 -2.54
CA GLN A 36 11.90 2.13 -3.91
C GLN A 36 11.50 0.66 -3.97
N GLN A 37 12.15 -0.19 -3.17
CA GLN A 37 11.84 -1.62 -3.10
C GLN A 37 10.37 -1.85 -2.74
N LEU A 38 9.85 -1.15 -1.72
CA LEU A 38 8.47 -1.28 -1.28
C LEU A 38 7.46 -0.88 -2.38
N ARG A 39 7.77 0.19 -3.13
CA ARG A 39 6.95 0.62 -4.27
C ARG A 39 6.96 -0.42 -5.39
N GLU A 40 8.11 -1.00 -5.67
CA GLU A 40 8.28 -1.99 -6.74
C GLU A 40 7.58 -3.30 -6.41
N ASP A 41 7.71 -3.77 -5.17
CA ASP A 41 7.02 -4.94 -4.64
C ASP A 41 5.49 -4.79 -4.75
N PHE A 42 4.95 -3.67 -4.28
CA PHE A 42 3.52 -3.40 -4.35
C PHE A 42 3.02 -3.38 -5.81
N LYS A 43 3.73 -2.68 -6.70
CA LYS A 43 3.39 -2.63 -8.14
C LYS A 43 3.52 -4.00 -8.79
N PHE A 44 4.53 -4.77 -8.43
CA PHE A 44 4.74 -6.11 -8.98
C PHE A 44 3.60 -7.05 -8.56
N ALA A 45 3.24 -7.07 -7.28
CA ALA A 45 2.13 -7.88 -6.78
C ALA A 45 0.81 -7.53 -7.50
N TRP A 46 0.49 -6.24 -7.65
CA TRP A 46 -0.68 -5.80 -8.42
C TRP A 46 -0.63 -6.18 -9.90
N ARG A 47 0.55 -6.10 -10.54
CA ARG A 47 0.73 -6.55 -11.93
C ARG A 47 0.43 -8.04 -12.06
N GLN A 48 0.92 -8.86 -11.14
CA GLN A 48 0.64 -10.30 -11.14
C GLN A 48 -0.84 -10.58 -10.87
N TYR A 49 -1.44 -9.93 -9.88
CA TYR A 49 -2.85 -10.08 -9.59
C TYR A 49 -3.73 -9.79 -10.82
N ARG A 50 -3.52 -8.64 -11.48
CA ARG A 50 -4.26 -8.25 -12.70
C ARG A 50 -3.99 -9.18 -13.89
N LYS A 51 -2.79 -9.77 -13.98
CA LYS A 51 -2.48 -10.78 -15.00
C LYS A 51 -3.36 -12.02 -14.80
N TRP A 52 -3.48 -12.49 -13.56
CA TRP A 52 -4.28 -13.67 -13.23
C TRP A 52 -5.79 -13.40 -13.28
N ASP A 53 -6.24 -12.21 -12.88
CA ASP A 53 -7.65 -11.83 -13.03
C ASP A 53 -8.09 -11.78 -14.51
N ARG A 54 -7.25 -11.24 -15.41
CA ARG A 54 -7.51 -11.33 -16.86
C ARG A 54 -7.54 -12.77 -17.38
N ARG A 55 -6.80 -13.69 -16.76
CA ARG A 55 -6.82 -15.12 -17.12
C ARG A 55 -8.08 -15.81 -16.57
N ARG A 56 -8.52 -15.44 -15.37
CA ARG A 56 -9.77 -15.89 -14.76
C ARG A 56 -10.96 -15.62 -15.69
N MET A 57 -11.07 -14.39 -16.22
CA MET A 57 -12.14 -13.99 -17.14
C MET A 57 -12.19 -14.79 -18.46
N LYS A 58 -11.13 -15.52 -18.81
CA LYS A 58 -11.04 -16.34 -20.03
C LYS A 58 -11.05 -17.85 -19.75
N THR A 59 -11.07 -18.25 -18.48
CA THR A 59 -10.99 -19.66 -18.09
C THR A 59 -12.40 -20.20 -17.84
N THR A 60 -12.83 -21.16 -18.64
CA THR A 60 -14.15 -21.81 -18.53
C THR A 60 -14.10 -23.17 -17.82
N ASP A 61 -12.91 -23.76 -17.72
CA ASP A 61 -12.66 -25.02 -17.04
C ASP A 61 -12.59 -24.80 -15.53
N GLU A 62 -13.48 -25.48 -14.79
CA GLU A 62 -13.66 -25.30 -13.34
C GLU A 62 -12.40 -25.65 -12.53
N LEU A 63 -11.70 -26.74 -12.89
CA LEU A 63 -10.48 -27.16 -12.19
C LEU A 63 -9.34 -26.16 -12.40
N LYS A 64 -9.24 -25.60 -13.61
CA LYS A 64 -8.28 -24.51 -13.89
C LYS A 64 -8.68 -23.23 -13.17
N LEU A 65 -9.98 -22.94 -13.07
CA LEU A 65 -10.50 -21.77 -12.38
C LEU A 65 -10.14 -21.79 -10.90
N GLN A 66 -10.29 -22.94 -10.22
CA GLN A 66 -9.86 -23.13 -8.83
C GLN A 66 -8.37 -22.83 -8.64
N LYS A 67 -7.50 -23.31 -9.55
CA LYS A 67 -6.06 -23.00 -9.51
C LYS A 67 -5.80 -21.50 -9.70
N VAL A 68 -6.51 -20.85 -10.63
CA VAL A 68 -6.41 -19.40 -10.85
C VAL A 68 -6.81 -18.63 -9.58
N HIS A 69 -7.90 -19.01 -8.92
CA HIS A 69 -8.34 -18.41 -7.66
C HIS A 69 -7.29 -18.58 -6.55
N SER A 70 -6.69 -19.76 -6.41
CA SER A 70 -5.63 -20.01 -5.44
C SER A 70 -4.43 -19.07 -5.66
N VAL A 71 -3.98 -18.93 -6.92
CA VAL A 71 -2.88 -18.02 -7.28
C VAL A 71 -3.26 -16.56 -7.05
N MET A 72 -4.48 -16.15 -7.39
CA MET A 72 -4.97 -14.80 -7.10
C MET A 72 -5.02 -14.52 -5.60
N GLY A 73 -5.45 -15.49 -4.79
CA GLY A 73 -5.45 -15.38 -3.33
C GLY A 73 -4.05 -15.23 -2.74
N MET A 74 -3.06 -15.93 -3.29
CA MET A 74 -1.65 -15.74 -2.92
C MET A 74 -1.18 -14.30 -3.19
N TRP A 75 -1.46 -13.76 -4.38
CA TRP A 75 -1.09 -12.38 -4.71
C TRP A 75 -1.88 -11.35 -3.91
N GLY A 76 -3.16 -11.61 -3.63
CA GLY A 76 -3.97 -10.79 -2.73
C GLY A 76 -3.32 -10.67 -1.35
N ARG A 77 -2.95 -11.80 -0.73
CA ARG A 77 -2.23 -11.80 0.55
C ARG A 77 -0.91 -11.04 0.49
N ARG A 78 -0.15 -11.11 -0.62
CA ARG A 78 1.08 -10.33 -0.80
C ARG A 78 0.78 -8.83 -0.88
N ILE A 79 -0.28 -8.43 -1.59
CA ILE A 79 -0.72 -7.04 -1.65
C ILE A 79 -1.09 -6.54 -0.25
N ASP A 80 -1.87 -7.31 0.51
CA ASP A 80 -2.29 -6.96 1.87
C ASP A 80 -1.09 -6.82 2.81
N ALA A 81 -0.13 -7.76 2.76
CA ALA A 81 1.09 -7.71 3.54
C ALA A 81 1.92 -6.45 3.22
N THR A 82 2.16 -6.17 1.94
CA THR A 82 2.87 -4.96 1.51
C THR A 82 2.08 -3.69 1.88
N TRP A 83 0.75 -3.73 1.87
CA TRP A 83 -0.07 -2.61 2.29
C TRP A 83 0.07 -2.31 3.79
N VAL A 84 0.16 -3.34 4.63
CA VAL A 84 0.48 -3.20 6.07
C VAL A 84 1.87 -2.59 6.27
N GLU A 85 2.87 -3.01 5.50
CA GLU A 85 4.22 -2.42 5.54
C GLU A 85 4.21 -0.94 5.14
N ILE A 86 3.46 -0.57 4.09
CA ILE A 86 3.26 0.82 3.68
C ILE A 86 2.66 1.64 4.82
N LYS A 87 1.60 1.13 5.47
CA LYS A 87 0.98 1.81 6.61
C LYS A 87 1.98 2.03 7.73
N LYS A 88 2.71 0.98 8.13
CA LYS A 88 3.77 1.06 9.15
C LYS A 88 4.80 2.13 8.82
N HIS A 89 5.27 2.18 7.57
CA HIS A 89 6.26 3.17 7.17
C HIS A 89 5.73 4.62 7.23
N LEU A 90 4.44 4.83 6.92
CA LEU A 90 3.83 6.17 6.96
C LEU A 90 3.46 6.64 8.36
N THR A 91 3.24 5.70 9.30
CA THR A 91 2.88 5.99 10.69
C THR A 91 4.04 5.85 11.66
N ALA A 92 5.18 5.29 11.23
CA ALA A 92 6.40 5.30 12.00
C ALA A 92 6.84 6.76 12.15
N ASP A 93 6.64 7.33 13.33
CA ASP A 93 7.20 8.62 13.67
C ASP A 93 8.72 8.45 13.74
N GLU A 94 9.41 8.91 12.69
CA GLU A 94 10.85 9.23 12.77
C GLU A 94 11.04 10.41 13.74
N LYS A 95 10.98 10.14 15.04
CA LYS A 95 11.94 10.73 15.95
C LYS A 95 12.78 9.57 16.47
N PRO A 96 14.05 9.40 16.02
CA PRO A 96 15.00 8.78 16.92
C PRO A 96 15.02 9.66 18.19
N GLU A 97 14.46 9.14 19.28
CA GLU A 97 14.69 9.69 20.61
C GLU A 97 16.21 9.69 20.81
N GLY A 98 16.85 10.87 20.77
CA GLY A 98 18.30 10.97 20.91
C GLY A 98 18.98 12.16 20.24
N LEU A 99 18.36 12.87 19.28
CA LEU A 99 18.97 14.09 18.73
C LEU A 99 18.91 15.27 19.70
N ASP A 100 17.83 15.36 20.49
CA ASP A 100 17.67 16.44 21.48
C ASP A 100 18.72 16.30 22.59
N ALA A 101 19.05 15.06 23.02
CA ALA A 101 20.11 14.79 23.99
C ALA A 101 21.52 15.05 23.44
N PHE A 102 21.77 14.72 22.16
CA PHE A 102 23.08 14.95 21.52
C PHE A 102 23.38 16.44 21.27
N LEU A 103 22.35 17.25 20.99
CA LEU A 103 22.51 18.70 20.80
C LEU A 103 22.74 19.44 22.13
N GLU A 104 22.05 19.03 23.20
CA GLU A 104 22.35 19.53 24.56
C GLU A 104 23.76 19.14 25.04
N GLU A 105 24.24 17.94 24.73
CA GLU A 105 25.58 17.48 25.10
C GLU A 105 26.71 18.23 24.36
N MET A 106 26.42 18.77 23.17
CA MET A 106 27.37 19.51 22.33
C MET A 106 27.34 21.04 22.55
N GLY A 107 26.47 21.55 23.43
CA GLY A 107 26.47 22.95 23.85
C GLY A 107 26.05 23.97 22.77
N LEU A 108 25.06 23.61 21.93
CA LEU A 108 24.37 24.54 21.03
C LEU A 108 22.96 24.87 21.53
#